data_AF-A0A6I1QL54-F1
#
_entry.id   AF-A0A6I1QL54-F1
#
_cell.length_a   1.000
_cell.length_b   1.000
_cell.length_c   1.000
_cell.angle_alpha   90.00
_cell.angle_beta   90.00
_cell.angle_gamma   90.00
#
_symmetry.space_group_name_H-M   'P 1'
#
loop_
_entity.id
_entity.type
_entity.pdbx_description
1 polymer ?
#
loop_
_entity_poly.entity_id
_entity_poly.type
_entity_poly.pdbx_seq_one_letter_code
_entity_poly.pdbx_strand_id
1 'polypeptide(L)'
;MTAGRVCSALLVCLVAAAVATSQHTPASADITITVNSTADSNDATAQTACEDGTAGCTLRAAISLANAEPGDDTINVEPGTYTLALAGAGEDGNATGDLDITGGLAINGSTTGDVIIDGNALDRVLHIECACDVALNDLAVQGGLISGDTGGGVLSLADTLTLNRVTVRDNAVTQSSHGGGIMNVVGSSIVLNDSTVEDNSVTSVSNLTLGGGLASQGTVEANNSTFSGNSSDNVGGGLSVGDATLNNVTVTDNSAAEAGGIVVEAFGSATLTLRNTLVAGQAAGEDCGLIGPLGATIVSAGHNLDSDGSCDLDATGDLPDGDADIEALASNGGPTQTHALGPDSDAIDAGNPATPGSGGDSCLAADQRGIARPQDGDGNATSICDIGAFELELDSDSDGVPDASDNCPNDANPGQEDFDGDNIGDACDPDIDGDGVANAEDECAETPLGTDVADDGCPDQDGDNVSDNKDNCPTVPNADQADADNDGIGDACEGDQDGDGVIDDDDNCPAVANPDQADLDGDGVGDEVL
;
A
#
# COMPACT_ATOMS: atom_id res chain seq x y z
N MET A 1 -14.57 -97.52 45.77
CA MET A 1 -13.84 -96.48 46.52
C MET A 1 -12.58 -96.18 45.73
N THR A 2 -12.68 -95.21 44.84
CA THR A 2 -11.67 -94.86 43.85
C THR A 2 -11.26 -93.41 44.11
N ALA A 3 -9.96 -93.19 44.28
CA ALA A 3 -9.36 -91.90 44.59
C ALA A 3 -9.47 -90.94 43.40
N GLY A 4 -9.97 -89.73 43.65
CA GLY A 4 -10.08 -88.64 42.68
C GLY A 4 -9.11 -87.51 43.02
N ARG A 5 -8.32 -87.14 42.02
CA ARG A 5 -7.39 -85.99 41.97
C ARG A 5 -8.16 -84.66 42.04
N VAL A 6 -7.56 -83.63 42.63
CA VAL A 6 -7.86 -82.23 42.32
C VAL A 6 -6.55 -81.50 42.02
N CYS A 7 -6.48 -80.96 40.81
CA CYS A 7 -5.39 -80.15 40.25
C CYS A 7 -5.89 -78.70 40.17
N SER A 8 -5.00 -77.75 40.45
CA SER A 8 -5.25 -76.30 40.41
C SER A 8 -5.84 -75.80 39.09
N ALA A 9 -6.78 -74.86 39.17
CA ALA A 9 -7.10 -73.96 38.08
C ALA A 9 -7.24 -72.52 38.63
N LEU A 10 -6.46 -71.63 38.03
CA LEU A 10 -6.37 -70.19 38.25
C LEU A 10 -7.66 -69.53 37.73
N LEU A 11 -8.34 -68.73 38.55
CA LEU A 11 -9.51 -67.94 38.14
C LEU A 11 -9.04 -66.59 37.61
N VAL A 12 -9.12 -66.38 36.30
CA VAL A 12 -8.93 -65.08 35.65
C VAL A 12 -10.23 -64.29 35.78
N CYS A 13 -10.21 -63.16 36.50
CA CYS A 13 -11.27 -62.16 36.46
C CYS A 13 -11.14 -61.36 35.16
N LEU A 14 -12.15 -61.47 34.28
CA LEU A 14 -12.32 -60.59 33.13
C LEU A 14 -12.91 -59.27 33.63
N VAL A 15 -12.11 -58.20 33.68
CA VAL A 15 -12.63 -56.83 33.77
C VAL A 15 -12.92 -56.40 32.34
N ALA A 16 -14.19 -56.20 32.01
CA ALA A 16 -14.59 -55.57 30.76
C ALA A 16 -14.14 -54.11 30.80
N ALA A 17 -13.11 -53.77 30.04
CA ALA A 17 -12.78 -52.38 29.74
C ALA A 17 -13.93 -51.81 28.90
N ALA A 18 -14.70 -50.89 29.47
CA ALA A 18 -15.53 -50.01 28.67
C ALA A 18 -14.57 -49.15 27.84
N VAL A 19 -14.49 -49.45 26.54
CA VAL A 19 -13.88 -48.55 25.58
C VAL A 19 -14.77 -47.32 25.55
N ALA A 20 -14.34 -46.25 26.21
CA ALA A 20 -14.84 -44.92 25.93
C ALA A 20 -14.48 -44.65 24.48
N THR A 21 -15.46 -44.83 23.59
CA THR A 21 -15.39 -44.24 22.27
C THR A 21 -15.28 -42.74 22.51
N SER A 22 -14.14 -42.17 22.13
CA SER A 22 -14.02 -40.74 21.88
C SER A 22 -15.18 -40.39 20.97
N GLN A 23 -16.24 -39.82 21.53
CA GLN A 23 -17.18 -39.06 20.71
C GLN A 23 -16.37 -37.86 20.27
N HIS A 24 -15.77 -38.00 19.10
CA HIS A 24 -15.30 -36.87 18.32
C HIS A 24 -16.57 -36.05 18.10
N THR A 25 -16.72 -34.99 18.88
CA THR A 25 -17.60 -33.89 18.49
C THR A 25 -17.18 -33.55 17.05
N PRO A 26 -18.13 -33.45 16.11
CA PRO A 26 -17.77 -32.91 14.80
C PRO A 26 -17.02 -31.59 15.04
N ALA A 27 -15.91 -31.38 14.32
CA ALA A 27 -15.29 -30.06 14.28
C ALA A 27 -16.42 -29.04 14.04
N SER A 28 -16.48 -27.98 14.86
CA SER A 28 -17.39 -26.87 14.55
C SER A 28 -17.04 -26.37 13.16
N ALA A 29 -18.05 -25.91 12.42
CA ALA A 29 -17.76 -25.28 11.13
C ALA A 29 -17.16 -23.91 11.43
N ASP A 30 -16.02 -23.60 10.81
CA ASP A 30 -15.43 -22.26 10.85
C ASP A 30 -16.51 -21.22 10.50
N ILE A 31 -16.60 -20.16 11.30
CA ILE A 31 -17.56 -19.10 11.09
C ILE A 31 -16.92 -17.90 10.39
N THR A 32 -17.75 -17.15 9.66
CA THR A 32 -17.35 -15.87 9.06
C THR A 32 -18.24 -14.77 9.59
N ILE A 33 -17.65 -13.77 10.23
CA ILE A 33 -18.34 -12.64 10.85
C ILE A 33 -17.99 -11.37 10.06
N THR A 34 -18.96 -10.47 9.85
CA THR A 34 -18.71 -9.15 9.26
C THR A 34 -18.94 -8.07 10.30
N VAL A 35 -17.89 -7.31 10.61
CA VAL A 35 -17.94 -6.16 11.51
C VAL A 35 -18.32 -4.93 10.69
N ASN A 36 -19.38 -4.25 11.12
CA ASN A 36 -19.99 -3.10 10.41
C ASN A 36 -20.32 -1.93 11.36
N SER A 37 -19.70 -1.93 12.54
CA SER A 37 -19.88 -0.92 13.57
C SER A 37 -18.57 -0.64 14.26
N THR A 38 -18.14 0.62 14.23
CA THR A 38 -16.93 1.11 14.90
C THR A 38 -17.10 1.30 16.41
N ALA A 39 -18.30 1.04 16.95
CA ALA A 39 -18.52 1.08 18.39
C ALA A 39 -17.72 -0.02 19.10
N ASP A 40 -17.30 0.26 20.34
CA ASP A 40 -16.68 -0.73 21.22
C ASP A 40 -17.70 -1.24 22.24
N SER A 41 -18.27 -2.43 22.00
CA SER A 41 -19.23 -3.06 22.91
C SER A 41 -19.16 -4.58 22.80
N ASN A 42 -19.41 -5.28 23.91
CA ASN A 42 -19.56 -6.73 23.93
C ASN A 42 -20.89 -7.16 24.58
N ASP A 43 -21.94 -6.36 24.38
CA ASP A 43 -23.25 -6.66 24.94
C ASP A 43 -24.04 -7.63 24.05
N ALA A 44 -25.15 -8.15 24.60
CA ALA A 44 -26.00 -9.09 23.88
C ALA A 44 -26.57 -8.52 22.56
N THR A 45 -26.71 -7.20 22.43
CA THR A 45 -27.19 -6.57 21.19
C THR A 45 -26.14 -6.68 20.10
N ALA A 46 -24.89 -6.35 20.44
CA ALA A 46 -23.76 -6.43 19.51
C ALA A 46 -23.45 -7.88 19.10
N GLN A 47 -23.49 -8.81 20.06
CA GLN A 47 -23.30 -10.24 19.77
C GLN A 47 -24.38 -10.79 18.83
N THR A 48 -25.67 -10.52 19.11
CA THR A 48 -26.76 -10.91 18.20
C THR A 48 -26.62 -10.24 16.83
N ALA A 49 -26.16 -8.98 16.77
CA ALA A 49 -25.92 -8.32 15.49
C ALA A 49 -24.85 -9.06 14.65
N CYS A 50 -23.79 -9.55 15.29
CA CYS A 50 -22.76 -10.36 14.62
C CYS A 50 -23.27 -11.73 14.18
N GLU A 51 -24.04 -12.42 15.01
CA GLU A 51 -24.66 -13.72 14.68
C GLU A 51 -25.63 -13.61 13.49
N ASP A 52 -26.45 -12.56 13.48
CA ASP A 52 -27.48 -12.35 12.45
C ASP A 52 -26.95 -11.63 11.19
N GLY A 53 -25.70 -11.15 11.21
CA GLY A 53 -25.11 -10.35 10.12
C GLY A 53 -25.83 -9.03 9.88
N THR A 54 -26.27 -8.37 10.96
CA THR A 54 -27.02 -7.11 10.90
C THR A 54 -26.18 -5.92 11.35
N ALA A 55 -26.69 -4.70 11.14
CA ALA A 55 -26.00 -3.48 11.54
C ALA A 55 -25.81 -3.42 13.07
N GLY A 56 -24.60 -3.06 13.50
CA GLY A 56 -24.24 -2.99 14.92
C GLY A 56 -23.30 -4.10 15.38
N CYS A 57 -22.82 -4.97 14.49
CA CYS A 57 -21.76 -5.92 14.84
C CYS A 57 -20.44 -5.18 15.04
N THR A 58 -19.97 -5.15 16.28
CA THR A 58 -18.71 -4.52 16.70
C THR A 58 -17.56 -5.51 16.70
N LEU A 59 -16.33 -5.04 16.55
CA LEU A 59 -15.13 -5.90 16.57
C LEU A 59 -15.01 -6.74 17.84
N ARG A 60 -15.22 -6.14 19.03
CA ARG A 60 -15.15 -6.88 20.31
C ARG A 60 -16.16 -8.02 20.39
N ALA A 61 -17.41 -7.76 20.02
CA ALA A 61 -18.45 -8.79 19.97
C ALA A 61 -18.15 -9.89 18.93
N ALA A 62 -17.57 -9.53 17.78
CA ALA A 62 -17.18 -10.50 16.76
C ALA A 62 -16.06 -11.43 17.27
N ILE A 63 -15.03 -10.89 17.91
CA ILE A 63 -13.95 -11.69 18.53
C ILE A 63 -14.52 -12.57 19.65
N SER A 64 -15.46 -12.07 20.45
CA SER A 64 -16.10 -12.88 21.50
C SER A 64 -16.91 -14.05 20.94
N LEU A 65 -17.55 -13.87 19.79
CA LEU A 65 -18.25 -14.93 19.09
C LEU A 65 -17.28 -15.97 18.52
N ALA A 66 -16.18 -15.53 17.88
CA ALA A 66 -15.14 -16.41 17.39
C ALA A 66 -14.46 -17.21 18.52
N ASN A 67 -14.09 -16.55 19.63
CA ASN A 67 -13.51 -17.23 20.80
C ASN A 67 -14.42 -18.33 21.39
N ALA A 68 -15.74 -18.23 21.20
CA ALA A 68 -16.70 -19.23 21.69
C ALA A 68 -16.85 -20.44 20.76
N GLU A 69 -16.38 -20.35 19.51
CA GLU A 69 -16.48 -21.38 18.50
C GLU A 69 -15.13 -22.07 18.27
N PRO A 70 -15.07 -23.42 18.26
CA PRO A 70 -13.86 -24.13 17.89
C PRO A 70 -13.67 -24.12 16.36
N GLY A 71 -12.60 -23.52 15.86
CA GLY A 71 -12.30 -23.51 14.42
C GLY A 71 -11.21 -22.50 14.08
N ASP A 72 -10.92 -22.38 12.79
CA ASP A 72 -10.10 -21.30 12.23
C ASP A 72 -11.05 -20.24 11.66
N ASP A 73 -11.58 -19.40 12.55
CA ASP A 73 -12.65 -18.46 12.21
C ASP A 73 -12.14 -17.27 11.39
N THR A 74 -13.06 -16.54 10.77
CA THR A 74 -12.75 -15.35 9.98
C THR A 74 -13.61 -14.16 10.39
N ILE A 75 -12.98 -13.03 10.69
CA ILE A 75 -13.64 -11.74 10.89
C ILE A 75 -13.24 -10.81 9.75
N ASN A 76 -14.21 -10.39 8.95
CA ASN A 76 -14.04 -9.34 7.95
C ASN A 76 -14.48 -8.00 8.54
N VAL A 77 -13.64 -6.99 8.43
CA VAL A 77 -13.83 -5.69 9.06
C VAL A 77 -14.04 -4.62 7.98
N GLU A 78 -15.19 -3.95 8.01
CA GLU A 78 -15.44 -2.83 7.10
C GLU A 78 -14.52 -1.63 7.41
N PRO A 79 -14.17 -0.79 6.42
CA PRO A 79 -13.34 0.40 6.63
C PRO A 79 -13.84 1.29 7.77
N GLY A 80 -12.91 1.75 8.61
CA GLY A 80 -13.19 2.60 9.76
C GLY A 80 -12.14 2.51 10.86
N THR A 81 -12.28 3.40 11.84
CA THR A 81 -11.46 3.40 13.06
C THR A 81 -12.24 2.80 14.22
N TYR A 82 -11.76 1.68 14.73
CA TYR A 82 -12.31 0.88 15.81
C TYR A 82 -11.60 1.24 17.12
N THR A 83 -11.99 2.36 17.69
CA THR A 83 -11.39 2.92 18.92
C THR A 83 -11.92 2.19 20.15
N LEU A 84 -11.03 1.57 20.94
CA LEU A 84 -11.37 0.95 22.21
C LEU A 84 -11.84 2.02 23.21
N ALA A 85 -12.92 1.72 23.92
CA ALA A 85 -13.60 2.66 24.82
C ALA A 85 -13.94 2.04 26.19
N LEU A 86 -13.96 0.71 26.29
CA LEU A 86 -14.25 0.00 27.53
C LEU A 86 -12.99 -0.08 28.39
N ALA A 87 -12.88 0.78 29.42
CA ALA A 87 -11.73 0.74 30.33
C ALA A 87 -11.65 -0.59 31.11
N GLY A 88 -10.49 -1.22 31.04
CA GLY A 88 -10.07 -2.45 31.71
C GLY A 88 -8.53 -2.47 31.75
N ALA A 89 -7.94 -3.35 32.55
CA ALA A 89 -6.50 -3.60 32.53
C ALA A 89 -6.22 -5.01 33.08
N GLY A 90 -5.45 -5.81 32.34
CA GLY A 90 -5.10 -7.18 32.73
C GLY A 90 -6.32 -8.08 32.91
N GLU A 91 -7.33 -7.88 32.06
CA GLU A 91 -8.45 -8.80 31.89
C GLU A 91 -8.16 -9.67 30.67
N ASP A 92 -8.38 -10.98 30.78
CA ASP A 92 -7.98 -11.99 29.79
C ASP A 92 -9.24 -12.68 29.22
N GLY A 93 -10.25 -11.90 28.87
CA GLY A 93 -11.63 -12.39 28.63
C GLY A 93 -12.46 -11.56 27.65
N ASN A 94 -11.84 -10.59 26.99
CA ASN A 94 -12.37 -9.75 25.93
C ASN A 94 -13.63 -8.96 26.36
N ALA A 95 -13.79 -8.68 27.65
CA ALA A 95 -14.92 -7.92 28.16
C ALA A 95 -14.62 -6.41 28.21
N THR A 96 -13.37 -6.04 28.47
CA THR A 96 -12.87 -4.67 28.66
C THR A 96 -11.39 -4.58 28.28
N GLY A 97 -10.84 -3.38 28.17
CA GLY A 97 -9.42 -3.19 27.91
C GLY A 97 -9.06 -3.53 26.47
N ASP A 98 -8.01 -4.30 26.30
CA ASP A 98 -7.55 -4.89 25.04
C ASP A 98 -8.57 -5.89 24.45
N LEU A 99 -8.32 -6.32 23.23
CA LEU A 99 -9.09 -7.35 22.56
C LEU A 99 -8.38 -8.70 22.73
N ASP A 100 -8.94 -9.58 23.55
CA ASP A 100 -8.37 -10.92 23.79
C ASP A 100 -8.84 -11.92 22.73
N ILE A 101 -7.89 -12.58 22.07
CA ILE A 101 -8.12 -13.66 21.10
C ILE A 101 -7.67 -14.97 21.73
N THR A 102 -8.58 -15.92 21.90
CA THR A 102 -8.31 -17.20 22.59
C THR A 102 -8.47 -18.43 21.69
N GLY A 103 -8.75 -18.22 20.39
CA GLY A 103 -8.96 -19.26 19.38
C GLY A 103 -8.35 -18.88 18.03
N GLY A 104 -8.27 -19.86 17.12
CA GLY A 104 -7.71 -19.67 15.78
C GLY A 104 -8.57 -18.70 14.98
N LEU A 105 -7.95 -17.65 14.42
CA LEU A 105 -8.72 -16.53 13.85
C LEU A 105 -7.91 -15.76 12.81
N ALA A 106 -8.55 -15.47 11.68
CA ALA A 106 -8.12 -14.45 10.74
C ALA A 106 -8.96 -13.17 10.89
N ILE A 107 -8.32 -12.03 11.12
CA ILE A 107 -8.94 -10.70 11.06
C ILE A 107 -8.49 -10.03 9.76
N ASN A 108 -9.44 -9.85 8.85
CA ASN A 108 -9.22 -9.24 7.55
C ASN A 108 -9.80 -7.84 7.56
N GLY A 109 -8.96 -6.84 7.33
CA GLY A 109 -9.38 -5.49 7.01
C GLY A 109 -9.83 -5.37 5.55
N SER A 110 -9.47 -4.26 4.91
CA SER A 110 -9.95 -3.92 3.57
C SER A 110 -8.85 -3.30 2.73
N THR A 111 -8.81 -3.67 1.45
CA THR A 111 -7.92 -3.05 0.45
C THR A 111 -8.52 -1.81 -0.22
N THR A 112 -9.76 -1.46 0.13
CA THR A 112 -10.51 -0.33 -0.49
C THR A 112 -10.68 0.87 0.44
N GLY A 113 -10.16 0.78 1.67
CA GLY A 113 -10.16 1.85 2.65
C GLY A 113 -9.64 1.37 4.00
N ASP A 114 -9.14 2.30 4.81
CA ASP A 114 -8.40 1.99 6.03
C ASP A 114 -9.24 1.29 7.08
N VAL A 115 -8.69 0.23 7.67
CA VAL A 115 -9.19 -0.42 8.88
C VAL A 115 -8.17 -0.20 9.98
N ILE A 116 -8.55 0.55 11.02
CA ILE A 116 -7.64 0.91 12.12
C ILE A 116 -8.23 0.38 13.42
N ILE A 117 -7.50 -0.47 14.13
CA ILE A 117 -7.82 -0.89 15.50
C ILE A 117 -7.00 -0.01 16.43
N ASP A 118 -7.68 0.84 17.20
CA ASP A 118 -7.03 1.89 18.01
C ASP A 118 -7.26 1.65 19.51
N GLY A 119 -6.18 1.36 20.24
CA GLY A 119 -6.18 1.15 21.69
C GLY A 119 -6.52 2.39 22.52
N ASN A 120 -6.55 3.58 21.92
CA ASN A 120 -6.97 4.84 22.55
C ASN A 120 -6.19 5.19 23.83
N ALA A 121 -4.96 4.71 23.91
CA ALA A 121 -4.08 4.76 25.08
C ALA A 121 -4.76 4.24 26.38
N LEU A 122 -5.74 3.35 26.26
CA LEU A 122 -6.46 2.77 27.40
C LEU A 122 -5.77 1.54 27.96
N ASP A 123 -5.32 0.66 27.07
CA ASP A 123 -4.71 -0.64 27.35
C ASP A 123 -3.82 -1.03 26.15
N ARG A 124 -3.38 -2.29 26.07
CA ARG A 124 -2.91 -2.87 24.80
C ARG A 124 -4.02 -2.83 23.75
N VAL A 125 -3.67 -3.08 22.49
CA VAL A 125 -4.69 -3.22 21.45
C VAL A 125 -5.18 -4.66 21.37
N LEU A 126 -4.24 -5.62 21.24
CA LEU A 126 -4.54 -7.04 21.03
C LEU A 126 -3.71 -7.91 21.99
N HIS A 127 -4.37 -8.90 22.58
CA HIS A 127 -3.73 -9.93 23.38
C HIS A 127 -4.16 -11.30 22.86
N ILE A 128 -3.20 -12.07 22.36
CA ILE A 128 -3.47 -13.37 21.74
C ILE A 128 -3.03 -14.46 22.71
N GLU A 129 -4.00 -15.15 23.30
CA GLU A 129 -3.84 -16.15 24.36
C GLU A 129 -4.30 -17.54 23.92
N CYS A 130 -3.65 -18.08 22.88
CA CYS A 130 -3.96 -19.41 22.39
C CYS A 130 -2.68 -20.14 21.95
N ALA A 131 -2.72 -21.46 21.93
CA ALA A 131 -1.80 -22.27 21.14
C ALA A 131 -2.47 -22.59 19.80
N CYS A 132 -2.55 -21.57 18.95
CA CYS A 132 -3.29 -21.58 17.68
C CYS A 132 -2.66 -20.62 16.67
N ASP A 133 -3.08 -20.69 15.41
CA ASP A 133 -2.65 -19.75 14.39
C ASP A 133 -3.61 -18.54 14.32
N VAL A 134 -3.05 -17.33 14.28
CA VAL A 134 -3.78 -16.07 14.13
C VAL A 134 -3.20 -15.28 12.96
N ALA A 135 -4.07 -14.72 12.12
CA ALA A 135 -3.67 -13.87 11.00
C ALA A 135 -4.33 -12.50 11.08
N LEU A 136 -3.53 -11.45 10.89
CA LEU A 136 -3.99 -10.08 10.70
C LEU A 136 -3.66 -9.66 9.27
N ASN A 137 -4.66 -9.16 8.54
CA ASN A 137 -4.52 -8.83 7.12
C ASN A 137 -5.07 -7.43 6.84
N ASP A 138 -4.35 -6.60 6.10
CA ASP A 138 -4.87 -5.35 5.50
C ASP A 138 -5.47 -4.36 6.53
N LEU A 139 -4.77 -4.17 7.65
CA LEU A 139 -5.25 -3.32 8.76
C LEU A 139 -4.10 -2.64 9.50
N ALA A 140 -4.43 -1.64 10.31
CA ALA A 140 -3.50 -0.99 11.23
C ALA A 140 -3.85 -1.29 12.70
N VAL A 141 -2.83 -1.47 13.53
CA VAL A 141 -2.89 -1.61 14.99
C VAL A 141 -2.16 -0.43 15.61
N GLN A 142 -2.88 0.42 16.35
CA GLN A 142 -2.30 1.65 16.88
C GLN A 142 -2.75 2.03 18.28
N GLY A 143 -2.04 3.00 18.87
CA GLY A 143 -2.51 3.74 20.04
C GLY A 143 -2.60 2.89 21.31
N GLY A 144 -1.99 1.71 21.34
CA GLY A 144 -1.87 0.91 22.54
C GLY A 144 -0.93 1.56 23.55
N LEU A 145 -1.32 1.63 24.82
CA LEU A 145 -0.48 2.18 25.89
C LEU A 145 -0.58 1.31 27.14
N ILE A 146 0.55 0.73 27.53
CA ILE A 146 0.66 -0.05 28.76
C ILE A 146 1.61 0.56 29.76
N SER A 147 1.33 0.33 31.04
CA SER A 147 2.25 0.62 32.13
C SER A 147 2.48 -0.62 32.99
N GLY A 148 3.73 -1.12 33.02
CA GLY A 148 4.11 -2.25 33.89
C GLY A 148 3.91 -3.65 33.31
N ASP A 149 3.60 -3.77 32.02
CA ASP A 149 3.47 -5.04 31.26
C ASP A 149 4.19 -4.95 29.89
N THR A 150 3.98 -5.85 28.94
CA THR A 150 4.66 -5.88 27.62
C THR A 150 3.68 -5.91 26.43
N GLY A 151 4.16 -5.53 25.24
CA GLY A 151 3.38 -5.60 23.99
C GLY A 151 2.34 -4.49 23.88
N GLY A 152 2.78 -3.25 23.67
CA GLY A 152 1.87 -2.08 23.65
C GLY A 152 0.78 -2.21 22.57
N GLY A 153 1.15 -2.61 21.36
CA GLY A 153 0.19 -2.92 20.29
C GLY A 153 -0.36 -4.33 20.44
N VAL A 154 0.54 -5.32 20.31
CA VAL A 154 0.20 -6.76 20.30
C VAL A 154 1.06 -7.52 21.30
N LEU A 155 0.42 -8.34 22.14
CA LEU A 155 1.10 -9.44 22.85
C LEU A 155 0.66 -10.78 22.26
N SER A 156 1.61 -11.55 21.71
CA SER A 156 1.34 -12.84 21.08
C SER A 156 1.87 -14.03 21.89
N LEU A 157 0.96 -14.96 22.19
CA LEU A 157 1.23 -16.30 22.69
C LEU A 157 0.83 -17.40 21.69
N ALA A 158 0.44 -17.01 20.46
CA ALA A 158 0.02 -17.89 19.38
C ALA A 158 1.06 -18.98 19.04
N ASP A 159 0.67 -20.05 18.36
CA ASP A 159 1.64 -20.92 17.67
C ASP A 159 2.31 -20.11 16.54
N THR A 160 1.48 -19.46 15.71
CA THR A 160 1.92 -18.51 14.68
C THR A 160 1.03 -17.27 14.67
N LEU A 161 1.63 -16.09 14.77
CA LEU A 161 0.99 -14.83 14.41
C LEU A 161 1.50 -14.39 13.02
N THR A 162 0.61 -14.27 12.04
CA THR A 162 0.94 -13.78 10.70
C THR A 162 0.38 -12.37 10.49
N LEU A 163 1.23 -11.44 10.08
CA LEU A 163 0.86 -10.08 9.68
C LEU A 163 1.07 -9.98 8.17
N ASN A 164 0.01 -9.77 7.40
CA ASN A 164 0.09 -9.55 5.96
C ASN A 164 -0.44 -8.16 5.64
N ARG A 165 0.43 -7.26 5.16
CA ARG A 165 0.02 -5.88 4.83
C ARG A 165 -0.59 -5.17 6.04
N VAL A 166 0.12 -5.27 7.16
CA VAL A 166 -0.30 -4.70 8.45
C VAL A 166 0.64 -3.57 8.84
N THR A 167 0.07 -2.47 9.33
CA THR A 167 0.83 -1.40 9.99
C THR A 167 0.68 -1.50 11.51
N VAL A 168 1.77 -1.60 12.24
CA VAL A 168 1.77 -1.52 13.71
C VAL A 168 2.48 -0.24 14.12
N ARG A 169 1.72 0.75 14.63
CA ARG A 169 2.27 2.09 14.88
C ARG A 169 1.77 2.81 16.10
N ASP A 170 2.54 3.79 16.57
CA ASP A 170 2.15 4.68 17.67
C ASP A 170 1.80 3.92 18.96
N ASN A 171 2.37 2.73 19.18
CA ASN A 171 2.14 1.95 20.39
C ASN A 171 3.27 2.14 21.39
N ALA A 172 2.94 2.10 22.68
CA ALA A 172 3.89 2.44 23.72
C ALA A 172 3.78 1.53 24.95
N VAL A 173 4.94 1.19 25.50
CA VAL A 173 5.08 0.59 26.83
C VAL A 173 5.83 1.56 27.73
N THR A 174 5.30 1.78 28.93
CA THR A 174 5.90 2.62 29.96
C THR A 174 6.20 1.81 31.22
N GLN A 175 7.28 2.16 31.93
CA GLN A 175 7.65 1.57 33.23
C GLN A 175 7.86 0.03 33.21
N SER A 176 8.10 -0.56 32.04
CA SER A 176 8.28 -2.00 31.83
C SER A 176 9.26 -2.26 30.69
N SER A 177 9.37 -3.49 30.17
CA SER A 177 10.59 -3.96 29.51
C SER A 177 10.54 -4.36 28.03
N HIS A 178 9.41 -4.72 27.39
CA HIS A 178 9.50 -5.32 26.04
C HIS A 178 8.37 -4.96 25.08
N GLY A 179 8.74 -4.74 23.80
CA GLY A 179 7.83 -4.76 22.65
C GLY A 179 6.85 -3.59 22.65
N GLY A 180 7.30 -2.39 22.27
CA GLY A 180 6.43 -1.21 22.17
C GLY A 180 5.28 -1.46 21.19
N GLY A 181 5.62 -1.94 20.00
CA GLY A 181 4.66 -2.39 18.99
C GLY A 181 4.19 -3.81 19.27
N ILE A 182 5.11 -4.76 19.18
CA ILE A 182 4.80 -6.20 19.24
C ILE A 182 5.70 -6.90 20.26
N MET A 183 5.10 -7.73 21.10
CA MET A 183 5.79 -8.69 21.95
C MET A 183 5.41 -10.12 21.55
N ASN A 184 6.41 -10.91 21.16
CA ASN A 184 6.27 -12.33 20.84
C ASN A 184 6.97 -13.18 21.92
N VAL A 185 6.24 -14.07 22.59
CA VAL A 185 6.78 -14.83 23.72
C VAL A 185 7.49 -16.12 23.31
N VAL A 186 8.14 -16.76 24.28
CA VAL A 186 8.82 -18.05 24.07
C VAL A 186 7.85 -19.10 23.56
N GLY A 187 8.23 -19.76 22.45
CA GLY A 187 7.46 -20.84 21.84
C GLY A 187 6.47 -20.38 20.77
N SER A 188 6.32 -19.06 20.57
CA SER A 188 5.48 -18.45 19.53
C SER A 188 6.32 -18.05 18.31
N SER A 189 5.74 -18.14 17.12
CA SER A 189 6.34 -17.64 15.88
C SER A 189 5.59 -16.41 15.38
N ILE A 190 6.32 -15.42 14.87
CA ILE A 190 5.73 -14.31 14.12
C ILE A 190 6.25 -14.29 12.68
N VAL A 191 5.34 -14.09 11.75
CA VAL A 191 5.63 -13.91 10.31
C VAL A 191 5.09 -12.56 9.88
N LEU A 192 5.94 -11.70 9.33
CA LEU A 192 5.56 -10.40 8.77
C LEU A 192 5.78 -10.44 7.26
N ASN A 193 4.74 -10.15 6.49
CA ASN A 193 4.79 -10.05 5.04
C ASN A 193 4.26 -8.68 4.62
N ASP A 194 5.04 -7.96 3.83
CA ASP A 194 4.66 -6.67 3.25
C ASP A 194 4.11 -5.70 4.32
N SER A 195 4.71 -5.69 5.51
CA SER A 195 4.17 -5.01 6.70
C SER A 195 5.11 -3.95 7.23
N THR A 196 4.57 -2.94 7.93
CA THR A 196 5.34 -1.84 8.49
C THR A 196 5.16 -1.76 10.01
N VAL A 197 6.26 -1.75 10.75
CA VAL A 197 6.27 -1.53 12.21
C VAL A 197 6.98 -0.20 12.45
N GLU A 198 6.23 0.83 12.84
CA GLU A 198 6.74 2.20 12.88
C GLU A 198 6.38 2.97 14.16
N ASP A 199 7.25 3.89 14.57
CA ASP A 199 6.98 4.85 15.65
C ASP A 199 6.48 4.23 16.98
N ASN A 200 6.85 2.97 17.26
CA ASN A 200 6.53 2.33 18.51
C ASN A 200 7.63 2.59 19.54
N SER A 201 7.27 2.64 20.83
CA SER A 201 8.21 3.03 21.87
C SER A 201 8.15 2.18 23.14
N VAL A 202 9.31 1.98 23.74
CA VAL A 202 9.45 1.43 25.10
C VAL A 202 10.23 2.41 25.95
N THR A 203 9.57 2.94 26.97
CA THR A 203 10.20 3.78 28.00
C THR A 203 10.21 3.05 29.33
N SER A 204 11.35 3.04 30.01
CA SER A 204 11.51 2.20 31.20
C SER A 204 12.24 2.87 32.34
N VAL A 205 12.10 2.22 33.49
CA VAL A 205 12.85 2.52 34.73
C VAL A 205 13.88 1.42 35.03
N SER A 206 14.05 0.44 34.15
CA SER A 206 14.96 -0.70 34.31
C SER A 206 15.98 -0.81 33.17
N ASN A 207 17.08 -1.50 33.40
CA ASN A 207 18.23 -1.62 32.49
C ASN A 207 18.16 -2.84 31.54
N LEU A 208 16.96 -3.36 31.26
CA LEU A 208 16.78 -4.58 30.48
C LEU A 208 15.55 -4.45 29.57
N THR A 209 15.54 -3.38 28.77
CA THR A 209 14.43 -3.06 27.87
C THR A 209 14.78 -3.24 26.42
N LEU A 210 13.85 -3.81 25.67
CA LEU A 210 14.13 -4.52 24.43
C LEU A 210 13.02 -4.29 23.41
N GLY A 211 13.38 -3.96 22.17
CA GLY A 211 12.47 -3.95 21.03
C GLY A 211 11.42 -2.85 21.11
N GLY A 212 11.76 -1.63 20.68
CA GLY A 212 10.78 -0.54 20.51
C GLY A 212 9.66 -0.94 19.55
N GLY A 213 10.05 -1.45 18.38
CA GLY A 213 9.13 -1.98 17.37
C GLY A 213 8.66 -3.39 17.72
N LEU A 214 9.58 -4.35 17.67
CA LEU A 214 9.30 -5.76 17.91
C LEU A 214 10.29 -6.37 18.90
N ALA A 215 9.78 -7.01 19.94
CA ALA A 215 10.54 -7.88 20.83
C ALA A 215 10.06 -9.33 20.68
N SER A 216 10.97 -10.27 20.45
CA SER A 216 10.65 -11.69 20.29
C SER A 216 11.59 -12.59 21.07
N GLN A 217 11.02 -13.39 21.96
CA GLN A 217 11.69 -14.53 22.60
C GLN A 217 11.40 -15.87 21.89
N GLY A 218 10.59 -15.82 20.83
CA GLY A 218 10.29 -16.93 19.94
C GLY A 218 11.04 -16.82 18.62
N THR A 219 10.39 -17.22 17.51
CA THR A 219 10.96 -17.11 16.16
C THR A 219 10.35 -15.93 15.40
N VAL A 220 11.15 -15.29 14.54
CA VAL A 220 10.70 -14.22 13.64
C VAL A 220 11.05 -14.56 12.20
N GLU A 221 10.09 -14.41 11.31
CA GLU A 221 10.32 -14.33 9.87
C GLU A 221 9.73 -13.01 9.36
N ALA A 222 10.53 -12.17 8.71
CA ALA A 222 10.04 -10.95 8.09
C ALA A 222 10.46 -10.93 6.61
N ASN A 223 9.47 -10.70 5.76
CA ASN A 223 9.56 -10.70 4.32
C ASN A 223 9.02 -9.36 3.80
N ASN A 224 9.79 -8.65 2.96
CA ASN A 224 9.34 -7.39 2.36
C ASN A 224 8.80 -6.39 3.40
N SER A 225 9.37 -6.33 4.60
CA SER A 225 8.78 -5.58 5.71
C SER A 225 9.69 -4.43 6.13
N THR A 226 9.10 -3.38 6.71
CA THR A 226 9.80 -2.15 7.11
C THR A 226 9.70 -1.96 8.62
N PHE A 227 10.82 -1.63 9.26
CA PHE A 227 10.88 -1.26 10.69
C PHE A 227 11.50 0.14 10.80
N SER A 228 10.69 1.15 11.12
CA SER A 228 11.12 2.55 11.06
C SER A 228 10.74 3.37 12.29
N GLY A 229 11.58 4.33 12.71
CA GLY A 229 11.21 5.29 13.76
C GLY A 229 10.96 4.69 15.16
N ASN A 230 11.18 3.39 15.37
CA ASN A 230 10.88 2.75 16.64
C ASN A 230 11.98 3.07 17.67
N SER A 231 11.59 3.17 18.94
CA SER A 231 12.51 3.61 19.99
C SER A 231 12.46 2.77 21.25
N SER A 232 13.63 2.57 21.86
CA SER A 232 13.74 2.02 23.21
C SER A 232 14.79 2.79 24.01
N ASP A 233 14.59 2.92 25.32
CA ASP A 233 15.56 3.63 26.18
C ASP A 233 16.92 2.92 26.30
N ASN A 234 17.01 1.63 25.95
CA ASN A 234 18.19 0.82 26.20
C ASN A 234 18.66 0.06 24.97
N VAL A 235 17.91 -0.95 24.49
CA VAL A 235 18.39 -1.81 23.42
C VAL A 235 17.33 -2.12 22.36
N GLY A 236 17.74 -2.18 21.10
CA GLY A 236 16.91 -2.66 19.99
C GLY A 236 15.74 -1.72 19.78
N GLY A 237 16.01 -0.54 19.21
CA GLY A 237 14.97 0.43 18.88
C GLY A 237 13.96 -0.19 17.92
N GLY A 238 14.45 -0.79 16.83
CA GLY A 238 13.64 -1.53 15.86
C GLY A 238 13.26 -2.91 16.38
N LEU A 239 14.24 -3.81 16.42
CA LEU A 239 14.03 -5.23 16.72
C LEU A 239 14.91 -5.72 17.88
N SER A 240 14.32 -6.54 18.74
CA SER A 240 15.04 -7.40 19.69
C SER A 240 14.59 -8.83 19.52
N VAL A 241 15.48 -9.70 19.05
CA VAL A 241 15.09 -11.03 18.56
C VAL A 241 15.97 -12.16 19.08
N GLY A 242 15.36 -13.33 19.27
CA GLY A 242 16.06 -14.61 19.35
C GLY A 242 16.44 -15.14 17.96
N ASP A 243 15.83 -16.24 17.54
CA ASP A 243 16.00 -16.77 16.19
C ASP A 243 15.15 -15.96 15.19
N ALA A 244 15.79 -15.38 14.19
CA ALA A 244 15.12 -14.52 13.21
C ALA A 244 15.68 -14.72 11.79
N THR A 245 14.81 -14.59 10.79
CA THR A 245 15.19 -14.47 9.39
C THR A 245 14.53 -13.21 8.81
N LEU A 246 15.36 -12.31 8.29
CA LEU A 246 14.91 -11.11 7.59
C LEU A 246 15.26 -11.25 6.10
N ASN A 247 14.27 -11.03 5.24
CA ASN A 247 14.37 -11.24 3.80
C ASN A 247 13.74 -10.07 3.04
N ASN A 248 14.56 -9.31 2.30
CA ASN A 248 14.10 -8.07 1.66
C ASN A 248 13.45 -7.13 2.69
N VAL A 249 14.12 -6.89 3.82
CA VAL A 249 13.62 -6.06 4.93
C VAL A 249 14.40 -4.75 4.99
N THR A 250 13.74 -3.66 5.37
CA THR A 250 14.38 -2.37 5.64
C THR A 250 14.24 -2.03 7.13
N VAL A 251 15.35 -1.76 7.81
CA VAL A 251 15.40 -1.35 9.22
C VAL A 251 16.15 -0.03 9.33
N THR A 252 15.44 1.06 9.60
CA THR A 252 16.04 2.41 9.59
C THR A 252 15.38 3.36 10.58
N ASP A 253 16.00 4.52 10.84
CA ASP A 253 15.48 5.57 11.73
C ASP A 253 15.11 5.11 13.16
N ASN A 254 15.55 3.92 13.58
CA ASN A 254 15.25 3.42 14.91
C ASN A 254 16.26 3.97 15.93
N SER A 255 15.89 4.00 17.20
CA SER A 255 16.69 4.63 18.25
C SER A 255 16.79 3.78 19.51
N ALA A 256 18.01 3.47 19.93
CA ALA A 256 18.29 2.91 21.26
C ALA A 256 19.68 3.33 21.78
N ALA A 257 19.94 3.11 23.07
CA ALA A 257 21.26 3.37 23.64
C ALA A 257 22.32 2.38 23.14
N GLU A 258 21.94 1.11 22.93
CA GLU A 258 22.74 0.02 22.38
C GLU A 258 21.94 -0.60 21.22
N ALA A 259 22.50 -0.66 20.01
CA ALA A 259 21.84 -1.16 18.79
C ALA A 259 20.46 -0.55 18.50
N GLY A 260 20.43 0.56 17.77
CA GLY A 260 19.20 1.23 17.35
C GLY A 260 18.35 0.35 16.44
N GLY A 261 18.98 -0.33 15.49
CA GLY A 261 18.31 -1.19 14.53
C GLY A 261 17.89 -2.52 15.14
N ILE A 262 18.81 -3.49 15.14
CA ILE A 262 18.55 -4.88 15.52
C ILE A 262 19.46 -5.31 16.67
N VAL A 263 18.89 -5.92 17.70
CA VAL A 263 19.66 -6.68 18.67
C VAL A 263 19.28 -8.16 18.65
N VAL A 264 20.30 -9.03 18.72
CA VAL A 264 20.12 -10.47 18.89
C VAL A 264 20.36 -10.86 20.36
N GLU A 265 19.38 -11.54 20.94
CA GLU A 265 19.37 -11.92 22.35
C GLU A 265 19.68 -13.40 22.56
N ALA A 266 20.76 -13.70 23.28
CA ALA A 266 21.12 -15.06 23.60
C ALA A 266 20.42 -15.58 24.88
N PHE A 267 19.24 -16.21 24.73
CA PHE A 267 18.73 -17.17 25.73
C PHE A 267 19.30 -18.60 25.50
N GLY A 268 20.47 -18.70 24.86
CA GLY A 268 21.05 -19.95 24.35
C GLY A 268 21.94 -19.69 23.13
N SER A 269 21.66 -20.35 22.01
CA SER A 269 22.26 -20.09 20.70
C SER A 269 21.21 -19.49 19.76
N ALA A 270 21.06 -18.16 19.77
CA ALA A 270 20.13 -17.45 18.90
C ALA A 270 20.82 -17.05 17.59
N THR A 271 20.12 -17.17 16.46
CA THR A 271 20.65 -16.82 15.14
C THR A 271 19.76 -15.82 14.43
N LEU A 272 20.32 -14.66 14.09
CA LEU A 272 19.74 -13.74 13.11
C LEU A 272 20.33 -14.06 11.73
N THR A 273 19.47 -14.37 10.77
CA THR A 273 19.85 -14.55 9.37
C THR A 273 19.38 -13.36 8.55
N LEU A 274 20.30 -12.69 7.88
CA LEU A 274 20.01 -11.57 6.98
C LEU A 274 20.18 -12.01 5.53
N ARG A 275 19.18 -11.72 4.68
CA ARG A 275 19.26 -11.91 3.23
C ARG A 275 18.61 -10.73 2.52
N ASN A 276 19.28 -10.14 1.53
CA ASN A 276 18.75 -8.99 0.77
C ASN A 276 18.22 -7.86 1.68
N THR A 277 18.79 -7.68 2.87
CA THR A 277 18.24 -6.83 3.94
C THR A 277 19.09 -5.59 4.12
N LEU A 278 18.42 -4.46 4.31
CA LEU A 278 19.00 -3.15 4.53
C LEU A 278 18.82 -2.76 6.00
N VAL A 279 19.92 -2.52 6.72
CA VAL A 279 19.92 -2.03 8.11
C VAL A 279 20.79 -0.78 8.16
N ALA A 280 20.20 0.40 8.19
CA ALA A 280 20.97 1.63 8.06
C ALA A 280 20.31 2.84 8.71
N GLY A 281 21.08 3.88 8.98
CA GLY A 281 20.53 5.21 9.31
C GLY A 281 19.80 5.27 10.66
N GLN A 282 20.21 4.48 11.65
CA GLN A 282 19.59 4.54 12.98
C GLN A 282 19.77 5.93 13.61
N ALA A 283 18.70 6.47 14.19
CA ALA A 283 18.72 7.79 14.83
C ALA A 283 19.64 7.81 16.07
N ALA A 284 19.78 6.68 16.76
CA ALA A 284 20.77 6.45 17.80
C ALA A 284 21.06 4.95 18.00
N GLY A 285 22.29 4.63 18.35
CA GLY A 285 22.76 3.25 18.49
C GLY A 285 23.31 2.70 17.17
N GLU A 286 23.90 1.52 17.23
CA GLU A 286 24.48 0.82 16.06
C GLU A 286 23.36 0.16 15.20
N ASP A 287 23.65 -0.20 13.95
CA ASP A 287 22.72 -0.94 13.08
C ASP A 287 22.37 -2.31 13.68
N CYS A 288 23.38 -3.06 14.14
CA CYS A 288 23.24 -4.36 14.76
C CYS A 288 24.00 -4.46 16.09
N GLY A 289 23.48 -5.27 17.02
CA GLY A 289 24.16 -5.60 18.27
C GLY A 289 23.88 -7.02 18.76
N LEU A 290 24.77 -7.49 19.64
CA LEU A 290 24.67 -8.81 20.28
C LEU A 290 24.65 -8.65 21.81
N ILE A 291 23.61 -9.19 22.46
CA ILE A 291 23.49 -9.17 23.92
C ILE A 291 23.26 -10.58 24.49
N GLY A 292 23.96 -10.88 25.60
CA GLY A 292 23.83 -12.13 26.36
C GLY A 292 25.13 -12.94 26.47
N PRO A 293 25.12 -14.09 27.17
CA PRO A 293 26.28 -14.98 27.22
C PRO A 293 26.61 -15.54 25.83
N LEU A 294 27.89 -15.83 25.58
CA LEU A 294 28.44 -16.33 24.30
C LEU A 294 27.48 -17.34 23.61
N GLY A 295 26.92 -16.97 22.46
CA GLY A 295 26.03 -17.86 21.71
C GLY A 295 25.15 -17.21 20.64
N ALA A 296 24.83 -15.91 20.74
CA ALA A 296 24.14 -15.19 19.67
C ALA A 296 25.06 -14.98 18.47
N THR A 297 24.53 -15.13 17.26
CA THR A 297 25.26 -14.93 16.00
C THR A 297 24.38 -14.25 14.97
N ILE A 298 24.99 -13.33 14.22
CA ILE A 298 24.46 -12.82 12.97
C ILE A 298 25.07 -13.67 11.85
N VAL A 299 24.23 -14.09 10.91
CA VAL A 299 24.62 -14.88 9.74
C VAL A 299 24.14 -14.13 8.51
N SER A 300 25.08 -13.65 7.71
CA SER A 300 24.76 -13.11 6.39
C SER A 300 24.58 -14.25 5.38
N ALA A 301 23.44 -14.24 4.68
CA ALA A 301 23.22 -15.06 3.49
C ALA A 301 23.63 -14.34 2.18
N GLY A 302 24.27 -13.17 2.30
CA GLY A 302 24.70 -12.34 1.18
C GLY A 302 23.70 -11.25 0.79
N HIS A 303 24.22 -10.28 0.05
CA HIS A 303 23.48 -9.16 -0.52
C HIS A 303 22.76 -8.30 0.52
N ASN A 304 23.36 -8.11 1.70
CA ASN A 304 22.84 -7.20 2.72
C ASN A 304 23.62 -5.88 2.73
N LEU A 305 23.00 -4.82 3.24
CA LEU A 305 23.66 -3.53 3.45
C LEU A 305 23.54 -3.17 4.93
N ASP A 306 24.67 -2.84 5.56
CA ASP A 306 24.72 -2.15 6.85
C ASP A 306 25.56 -0.88 6.78
N SER A 307 25.07 0.22 7.37
CA SER A 307 25.66 1.55 7.17
C SER A 307 26.83 1.88 8.09
N ASP A 308 27.03 1.11 9.17
CA ASP A 308 28.08 1.34 10.16
C ASP A 308 28.98 0.11 10.44
N GLY A 309 28.80 -0.97 9.69
CA GLY A 309 29.60 -2.20 9.76
C GLY A 309 29.37 -3.05 11.01
N SER A 310 28.38 -2.70 11.84
CA SER A 310 28.10 -3.40 13.10
C SER A 310 27.42 -4.77 12.93
N CYS A 311 26.86 -5.07 11.76
CA CYS A 311 26.21 -6.35 11.49
C CYS A 311 27.19 -7.49 11.13
N ASP A 312 28.49 -7.19 11.03
CA ASP A 312 29.57 -8.15 10.71
C ASP A 312 29.29 -8.92 9.39
N LEU A 313 28.82 -8.19 8.37
CA LEU A 313 28.51 -8.75 7.06
C LEU A 313 29.79 -9.21 6.33
N ASP A 314 29.86 -10.49 5.96
CA ASP A 314 31.05 -11.10 5.36
C ASP A 314 30.78 -12.01 4.14
N ALA A 315 29.53 -12.05 3.67
CA ALA A 315 29.11 -12.91 2.57
C ALA A 315 29.21 -12.21 1.20
N THR A 316 28.86 -12.95 0.14
CA THR A 316 28.94 -12.42 -1.23
C THR A 316 27.86 -11.36 -1.46
N GLY A 317 28.24 -10.24 -2.07
CA GLY A 317 27.31 -9.16 -2.40
C GLY A 317 26.96 -8.25 -1.21
N ASP A 318 27.46 -8.55 -0.01
CA ASP A 318 27.27 -7.66 1.14
C ASP A 318 27.99 -6.33 0.96
N LEU A 319 27.38 -5.28 1.49
CA LEU A 319 27.82 -3.89 1.47
C LEU A 319 27.96 -3.37 2.91
N PRO A 320 29.00 -3.79 3.65
CA PRO A 320 29.30 -3.20 4.94
C PRO A 320 29.85 -1.79 4.80
N ASP A 321 29.39 -0.90 5.68
CA ASP A 321 29.61 0.55 5.61
C ASP A 321 29.05 1.17 4.30
N GLY A 322 27.98 0.60 3.75
CA GLY A 322 27.33 1.08 2.51
C GLY A 322 26.51 2.35 2.73
N ASP A 323 26.46 3.22 1.72
CA ASP A 323 25.56 4.38 1.75
C ASP A 323 24.16 3.95 1.32
N ALA A 324 23.26 3.87 2.30
CA ALA A 324 21.92 3.41 2.03
C ALA A 324 21.07 4.44 1.28
N ASP A 325 21.43 5.75 1.33
CA ASP A 325 20.68 6.88 0.77
C ASP A 325 19.16 6.64 0.73
N ILE A 326 18.51 6.80 1.89
CA ILE A 326 17.11 6.39 2.09
C ILE A 326 16.24 7.64 2.21
N GLU A 327 15.14 7.68 1.46
CA GLU A 327 14.13 8.72 1.59
C GLU A 327 13.24 8.53 2.83
N ALA A 328 12.51 9.58 3.21
CA ALA A 328 11.62 9.51 4.37
C ALA A 328 10.52 8.44 4.20
N LEU A 329 10.07 7.87 5.32
CA LEU A 329 8.94 6.95 5.35
C LEU A 329 7.69 7.63 4.80
N ALA A 330 7.11 7.05 3.74
CA ALA A 330 5.99 7.65 3.05
C ALA A 330 5.09 6.58 2.39
N SER A 331 3.94 7.02 1.89
CA SER A 331 3.13 6.19 1.00
C SER A 331 3.71 6.29 -0.41
N ASN A 332 4.58 5.34 -0.75
CA ASN A 332 5.21 5.25 -2.08
C ASN A 332 4.45 4.27 -3.01
N GLY A 333 3.13 4.17 -2.82
CA GLY A 333 2.30 3.09 -3.35
C GLY A 333 2.27 1.86 -2.46
N GLY A 334 1.50 0.85 -2.86
CA GLY A 334 1.36 -0.39 -2.10
C GLY A 334 0.43 -0.30 -0.88
N PRO A 335 0.39 -1.35 -0.05
CA PRO A 335 -0.57 -1.48 1.04
C PRO A 335 -0.08 -0.91 2.39
N THR A 336 1.23 -0.73 2.57
CA THR A 336 1.86 -0.15 3.78
C THR A 336 2.94 0.85 3.38
N GLN A 337 3.36 1.71 4.31
CA GLN A 337 4.39 2.72 4.04
C GLN A 337 5.78 2.08 3.92
N THR A 338 6.56 2.58 2.97
CA THR A 338 7.94 2.16 2.70
C THR A 338 8.89 3.34 2.76
N HIS A 339 10.18 3.05 2.84
CA HIS A 339 11.21 4.00 2.49
C HIS A 339 11.62 3.76 1.03
N ALA A 340 11.56 4.80 0.20
CA ALA A 340 12.14 4.74 -1.14
C ALA A 340 13.66 4.85 -1.05
N LEU A 341 14.36 4.30 -2.04
CA LEU A 341 15.81 4.51 -2.20
C LEU A 341 16.03 5.84 -2.93
N GLY A 342 16.95 6.63 -2.41
CA GLY A 342 17.47 7.81 -3.10
C GLY A 342 18.37 7.39 -4.28
N PRO A 343 18.56 8.29 -5.26
CA PRO A 343 19.24 7.97 -6.52
C PRO A 343 20.74 7.64 -6.37
N ASP A 344 21.36 7.96 -5.22
CA ASP A 344 22.77 7.67 -4.96
C ASP A 344 22.94 6.43 -4.05
N SER A 345 21.87 5.68 -3.77
CA SER A 345 21.90 4.51 -2.87
C SER A 345 22.74 3.37 -3.42
N ASP A 346 23.65 2.84 -2.60
CA ASP A 346 24.40 1.63 -2.89
C ASP A 346 23.50 0.37 -2.91
N ALA A 347 22.24 0.47 -2.44
CA ALA A 347 21.29 -0.64 -2.41
C ALA A 347 20.63 -0.91 -3.77
N ILE A 348 20.69 0.05 -4.72
CA ILE A 348 20.09 -0.07 -6.05
C ILE A 348 20.84 -1.13 -6.85
N ASP A 349 20.09 -2.07 -7.44
CA ASP A 349 20.60 -3.18 -8.26
C ASP A 349 21.67 -4.05 -7.55
N ALA A 350 21.66 -4.07 -6.22
CA ALA A 350 22.70 -4.71 -5.40
C ALA A 350 22.28 -6.04 -4.74
N GLY A 351 21.01 -6.40 -4.85
CA GLY A 351 20.43 -7.63 -4.31
C GLY A 351 20.92 -8.90 -5.00
N ASN A 352 20.41 -10.05 -4.55
CA ASN A 352 20.81 -11.34 -5.10
C ASN A 352 20.35 -11.50 -6.57
N PRO A 353 21.27 -11.72 -7.53
CA PRO A 353 20.94 -11.79 -8.96
C PRO A 353 20.28 -13.11 -9.40
N ALA A 354 20.01 -14.04 -8.48
CA ALA A 354 19.20 -15.21 -8.78
C ALA A 354 17.78 -14.79 -9.18
N THR A 355 17.11 -15.61 -9.98
CA THR A 355 15.72 -15.33 -10.40
C THR A 355 14.84 -15.04 -9.18
N PRO A 356 14.24 -13.84 -9.07
CA PRO A 356 13.41 -13.50 -7.91
C PRO A 356 12.27 -14.49 -7.71
N GLY A 357 11.98 -14.84 -6.45
CA GLY A 357 11.00 -15.85 -6.06
C GLY A 357 11.42 -17.31 -6.31
N SER A 358 12.66 -17.56 -6.72
CA SER A 358 13.15 -18.95 -6.91
C SER A 358 13.45 -19.69 -5.59
N GLY A 359 13.40 -18.98 -4.46
CA GLY A 359 13.57 -19.52 -3.11
C GLY A 359 15.04 -19.57 -2.66
N GLY A 360 15.27 -19.99 -1.43
CA GLY A 360 16.59 -19.88 -0.81
C GLY A 360 16.93 -18.41 -0.57
N ASP A 361 18.11 -17.96 -1.01
CA ASP A 361 18.62 -16.61 -0.72
C ASP A 361 18.32 -15.59 -1.85
N SER A 362 17.54 -15.99 -2.87
CA SER A 362 17.08 -15.07 -3.92
C SER A 362 16.18 -13.99 -3.33
N CYS A 363 16.16 -12.81 -3.96
CA CYS A 363 15.12 -11.82 -3.69
C CYS A 363 13.72 -12.41 -3.82
N LEU A 364 12.77 -11.83 -3.09
CA LEU A 364 11.35 -12.12 -3.26
C LEU A 364 10.84 -11.65 -4.62
N ALA A 365 9.75 -12.24 -5.11
CA ALA A 365 9.26 -12.01 -6.48
C ALA A 365 8.74 -10.58 -6.73
N ALA A 366 8.34 -9.90 -5.65
CA ALA A 366 7.91 -8.52 -5.65
C ALA A 366 8.41 -7.84 -4.36
N ASP A 367 8.40 -6.51 -4.33
CA ASP A 367 8.69 -5.70 -3.14
C ASP A 367 7.48 -5.54 -2.21
N GLN A 368 7.61 -4.77 -1.13
CA GLN A 368 6.52 -4.51 -0.17
C GLN A 368 5.25 -3.91 -0.81
N ARG A 369 5.42 -3.18 -1.91
CA ARG A 369 4.31 -2.52 -2.61
C ARG A 369 3.63 -3.45 -3.60
N GLY A 370 4.26 -4.58 -3.92
CA GLY A 370 3.84 -5.50 -4.98
C GLY A 370 4.47 -5.21 -6.34
N ILE A 371 5.47 -4.31 -6.41
CA ILE A 371 6.23 -4.07 -7.64
C ILE A 371 7.10 -5.29 -7.91
N ALA A 372 7.05 -5.79 -9.15
CA ALA A 372 7.77 -6.99 -9.53
C ALA A 372 9.29 -6.75 -9.49
N ARG A 373 10.06 -7.76 -9.08
CA ARG A 373 11.52 -7.72 -9.14
C ARG A 373 12.06 -8.55 -10.31
N PRO A 374 13.19 -8.17 -10.94
CA PRO A 374 13.94 -6.94 -10.72
C PRO A 374 13.47 -5.77 -11.60
N GLN A 375 13.77 -4.54 -11.20
CA GLN A 375 13.69 -3.30 -12.00
C GLN A 375 15.10 -2.81 -12.37
N ASP A 376 15.24 -1.92 -13.34
CA ASP A 376 16.52 -1.27 -13.72
C ASP A 376 16.56 0.13 -13.11
N GLY A 377 16.74 0.20 -11.78
CA GLY A 377 16.52 1.43 -11.01
C GLY A 377 17.49 2.56 -11.37
N ASP A 378 18.69 2.23 -11.88
CA ASP A 378 19.72 3.21 -12.28
C ASP A 378 19.79 3.49 -13.80
N GLY A 379 18.94 2.82 -14.60
CA GLY A 379 18.88 2.98 -16.06
C GLY A 379 20.13 2.50 -16.81
N ASN A 380 20.97 1.65 -16.22
CA ASN A 380 22.18 1.14 -16.88
C ASN A 380 21.92 -0.04 -17.85
N ALA A 381 20.64 -0.44 -18.01
CA ALA A 381 20.15 -1.60 -18.76
C ALA A 381 20.49 -2.97 -18.13
N THR A 382 20.65 -3.01 -16.80
CA THR A 382 20.90 -4.23 -16.03
C THR A 382 20.01 -4.28 -14.79
N SER A 383 18.88 -4.96 -14.90
CA SER A 383 17.98 -5.15 -13.77
C SER A 383 18.48 -6.23 -12.80
N ILE A 384 18.75 -5.83 -11.56
CA ILE A 384 18.96 -6.69 -10.40
C ILE A 384 17.99 -6.20 -9.31
N CYS A 385 17.55 -7.07 -8.41
CA CYS A 385 16.70 -6.59 -7.33
C CYS A 385 17.47 -5.67 -6.41
N ASP A 386 16.76 -4.76 -5.75
CA ASP A 386 17.35 -3.92 -4.72
C ASP A 386 17.49 -4.66 -3.39
N ILE A 387 18.41 -4.17 -2.56
CA ILE A 387 18.52 -4.57 -1.16
C ILE A 387 17.45 -3.82 -0.35
N GLY A 388 16.69 -4.56 0.48
CA GLY A 388 15.66 -4.01 1.34
C GLY A 388 14.23 -4.32 0.87
N ALA A 389 13.26 -3.61 1.45
CA ALA A 389 11.83 -3.83 1.24
C ALA A 389 11.26 -3.11 0.01
N PHE A 390 12.04 -2.20 -0.58
CA PHE A 390 11.66 -1.39 -1.75
C PHE A 390 12.35 -1.93 -3.01
N GLU A 391 11.83 -1.55 -4.17
CA GLU A 391 12.42 -1.80 -5.49
C GLU A 391 12.25 -0.54 -6.35
N LEU A 392 13.33 0.16 -6.65
CA LEU A 392 13.32 1.41 -7.39
C LEU A 392 12.94 1.17 -8.85
N GLU A 393 11.89 1.84 -9.28
CA GLU A 393 11.54 1.97 -10.70
C GLU A 393 12.23 3.22 -11.23
N LEU A 394 12.77 3.15 -12.45
CA LEU A 394 13.40 4.30 -13.10
C LEU A 394 12.38 5.42 -13.33
N ASP A 395 12.78 6.64 -12.99
CA ASP A 395 12.04 7.89 -13.21
C ASP A 395 13.05 8.91 -13.79
N SER A 396 13.08 8.98 -15.11
CA SER A 396 14.14 9.64 -15.90
C SER A 396 14.09 11.16 -15.83
N ASP A 397 12.91 11.77 -15.63
CA ASP A 397 12.75 13.21 -15.49
C ASP A 397 12.40 13.67 -14.07
N SER A 398 12.26 12.72 -13.14
CA SER A 398 12.07 12.94 -11.70
C SER A 398 10.79 13.71 -11.39
N ASP A 399 9.72 13.44 -12.12
CA ASP A 399 8.42 14.05 -11.93
C ASP A 399 7.53 13.29 -10.93
N GLY A 400 7.97 12.09 -10.52
CA GLY A 400 7.29 11.21 -9.57
C GLY A 400 6.45 10.12 -10.22
N VAL A 401 6.45 10.00 -11.54
CA VAL A 401 5.82 8.92 -12.31
C VAL A 401 6.93 8.04 -12.90
N PRO A 402 6.99 6.74 -12.56
CA PRO A 402 8.00 5.87 -13.15
C PRO A 402 7.87 5.77 -14.68
N ASP A 403 9.00 5.68 -15.40
CA ASP A 403 9.10 5.61 -16.88
C ASP A 403 8.14 4.58 -17.51
N ALA A 404 7.87 3.49 -16.80
CA ALA A 404 6.99 2.41 -17.27
C ALA A 404 5.50 2.81 -17.31
N SER A 405 5.12 3.82 -16.53
CA SER A 405 3.76 4.37 -16.41
C SER A 405 3.65 5.82 -16.87
N ASP A 406 4.77 6.48 -17.15
CA ASP A 406 4.86 7.85 -17.61
C ASP A 406 4.48 7.96 -19.10
N ASN A 407 3.62 8.92 -19.44
CA ASN A 407 3.19 9.19 -20.82
C ASN A 407 4.10 10.22 -21.51
N CYS A 408 5.02 10.83 -20.75
CA CYS A 408 6.17 11.61 -21.20
C CYS A 408 7.44 11.30 -20.40
N PRO A 409 8.07 10.11 -20.54
CA PRO A 409 9.18 9.63 -19.70
C PRO A 409 10.47 10.47 -19.64
N ASN A 410 10.52 11.62 -20.30
CA ASN A 410 11.69 12.50 -20.30
C ASN A 410 11.30 13.99 -20.15
N ASP A 411 10.01 14.30 -20.02
CA ASP A 411 9.46 15.65 -19.98
C ASP A 411 8.44 15.76 -18.83
N ALA A 412 8.95 16.09 -17.64
CA ALA A 412 8.21 16.09 -16.39
C ALA A 412 6.79 16.66 -16.48
N ASN A 413 5.81 15.80 -16.20
CA ASN A 413 4.38 16.09 -16.19
C ASN A 413 3.65 15.24 -15.13
N PRO A 414 3.81 15.55 -13.83
CA PRO A 414 3.26 14.73 -12.73
C PRO A 414 1.73 14.54 -12.75
N GLY A 415 1.02 15.37 -13.52
CA GLY A 415 -0.42 15.30 -13.72
C GLY A 415 -0.87 14.28 -14.78
N GLN A 416 0.07 13.76 -15.59
CA GLN A 416 -0.17 12.80 -16.67
C GLN A 416 -1.31 13.26 -17.61
N GLU A 417 -1.43 14.57 -17.85
CA GLU A 417 -2.41 15.09 -18.79
C GLU A 417 -2.17 14.52 -20.20
N ASP A 418 -3.27 14.17 -20.89
CA ASP A 418 -3.34 13.51 -22.19
C ASP A 418 -4.70 13.92 -22.81
N PHE A 419 -4.71 15.05 -23.51
CA PHE A 419 -5.93 15.74 -23.91
C PHE A 419 -6.69 14.98 -25.02
N ASP A 420 -6.00 14.41 -26.00
CA ASP A 420 -6.60 13.67 -27.10
C ASP A 420 -6.76 12.16 -26.83
N GLY A 421 -6.08 11.64 -25.80
CA GLY A 421 -6.18 10.26 -25.34
C GLY A 421 -5.34 9.27 -26.15
N ASP A 422 -4.28 9.72 -26.84
CA ASP A 422 -3.41 8.87 -27.65
C ASP A 422 -2.29 8.16 -26.84
N ASN A 423 -2.18 8.46 -25.53
CA ASN A 423 -1.16 8.02 -24.56
C ASN A 423 0.22 8.67 -24.72
N ILE A 424 0.32 9.78 -25.44
CA ILE A 424 1.43 10.73 -25.36
C ILE A 424 0.94 11.87 -24.48
N GLY A 425 1.70 12.20 -23.42
CA GLY A 425 1.27 13.26 -22.52
C GLY A 425 1.39 14.64 -23.16
N ASP A 426 0.54 15.57 -22.73
CA ASP A 426 0.49 16.96 -23.20
C ASP A 426 1.88 17.65 -23.19
N ALA A 427 2.77 17.25 -22.28
CA ALA A 427 4.11 17.83 -22.13
C ALA A 427 5.07 17.48 -23.28
N CYS A 428 4.88 16.33 -23.92
CA CYS A 428 5.74 15.82 -24.98
C CYS A 428 4.99 15.51 -26.29
N ASP A 429 3.68 15.78 -26.31
CA ASP A 429 2.85 15.64 -27.50
C ASP A 429 3.16 16.74 -28.53
N PRO A 430 3.49 16.39 -29.80
CA PRO A 430 3.61 17.36 -30.88
C PRO A 430 2.28 18.01 -31.31
N ASP A 431 1.12 17.42 -31.00
CA ASP A 431 -0.24 17.78 -31.44
C ASP A 431 -1.24 17.40 -30.33
N ILE A 432 -1.35 18.27 -29.33
CA ILE A 432 -2.00 17.98 -28.03
C ILE A 432 -3.49 17.63 -28.15
N ASP A 433 -4.17 18.12 -29.20
CA ASP A 433 -5.60 17.89 -29.38
C ASP A 433 -5.95 16.93 -30.53
N GLY A 434 -4.93 16.45 -31.23
CA GLY A 434 -5.04 15.43 -32.27
C GLY A 434 -5.87 15.89 -33.47
N ASP A 435 -5.97 17.20 -33.71
CA ASP A 435 -6.73 17.76 -34.83
C ASP A 435 -5.96 17.68 -36.18
N GLY A 436 -4.66 17.38 -36.11
CA GLY A 436 -3.76 17.22 -37.26
C GLY A 436 -2.89 18.45 -37.56
N VAL A 437 -2.98 19.50 -36.75
CA VAL A 437 -2.16 20.71 -36.79
C VAL A 437 -1.25 20.73 -35.57
N ALA A 438 0.07 20.70 -35.79
CA ALA A 438 1.01 20.68 -34.68
C ALA A 438 0.89 21.93 -33.79
N ASN A 439 1.19 21.76 -32.50
CA ASN A 439 1.06 22.80 -31.45
C ASN A 439 1.70 24.16 -31.79
N ALA A 440 2.75 24.16 -32.62
CA ALA A 440 3.45 25.38 -33.02
C ALA A 440 2.75 26.17 -34.13
N GLU A 441 1.88 25.50 -34.89
CA GLU A 441 1.13 26.03 -36.02
C GLU A 441 -0.37 26.23 -35.70
N ASP A 442 -0.84 25.67 -34.59
CA ASP A 442 -2.23 25.70 -34.16
C ASP A 442 -2.56 26.96 -33.31
N GLU A 443 -3.63 27.68 -33.69
CA GLU A 443 -4.17 28.83 -32.95
C GLU A 443 -5.25 28.44 -31.91
N CYS A 444 -5.71 27.19 -31.95
CA CYS A 444 -6.82 26.61 -31.18
C CYS A 444 -6.43 25.29 -30.48
N ALA A 445 -5.40 25.35 -29.63
CA ALA A 445 -4.76 24.26 -28.86
C ALA A 445 -5.61 23.25 -28.06
N GLU A 446 -6.94 23.33 -28.08
CA GLU A 446 -7.84 22.41 -27.37
C GLU A 446 -9.10 22.14 -28.22
N THR A 447 -8.93 21.98 -29.53
CA THR A 447 -10.02 21.63 -30.44
C THR A 447 -10.52 20.22 -30.14
N PRO A 448 -11.83 20.01 -29.93
CA PRO A 448 -12.34 18.67 -29.63
C PRO A 448 -12.03 17.69 -30.76
N LEU A 449 -11.45 16.53 -30.40
CA LEU A 449 -11.09 15.48 -31.34
C LEU A 449 -12.23 15.13 -32.32
N GLY A 450 -11.90 15.14 -33.61
CA GLY A 450 -12.84 14.86 -34.70
C GLY A 450 -13.69 16.05 -35.15
N THR A 451 -13.37 17.26 -34.69
CA THR A 451 -13.85 18.52 -35.29
C THR A 451 -13.15 18.73 -36.64
N ASP A 452 -13.88 19.19 -37.65
CA ASP A 452 -13.27 19.64 -38.90
C ASP A 452 -12.57 20.99 -38.62
N VAL A 453 -11.31 21.13 -39.01
CA VAL A 453 -10.47 22.31 -38.71
C VAL A 453 -9.87 22.91 -39.98
N ALA A 454 -9.62 24.22 -39.95
CA ALA A 454 -8.83 24.91 -40.96
C ALA A 454 -7.32 24.67 -40.73
N ASP A 455 -6.48 25.17 -41.65
CA ASP A 455 -5.02 25.09 -41.57
C ASP A 455 -4.41 25.70 -40.28
N ASP A 456 -5.18 26.47 -39.51
CA ASP A 456 -4.78 27.06 -38.22
C ASP A 456 -5.30 26.28 -36.99
N GLY A 457 -5.82 25.06 -37.17
CA GLY A 457 -6.31 24.16 -36.11
C GLY A 457 -7.63 24.63 -35.46
N CYS A 458 -8.18 25.75 -35.90
CA CYS A 458 -9.47 26.22 -35.40
C CYS A 458 -10.64 25.55 -36.13
N PRO A 459 -11.79 25.33 -35.46
CA PRO A 459 -12.99 24.76 -36.07
C PRO A 459 -13.37 25.43 -37.40
N ASP A 460 -13.66 24.62 -38.40
CA ASP A 460 -14.09 24.99 -39.77
C ASP A 460 -15.26 24.09 -40.16
N GLN A 461 -16.47 24.56 -39.89
CA GLN A 461 -17.68 23.74 -40.01
C GLN A 461 -18.05 23.39 -41.45
N ASP A 462 -17.62 24.18 -42.43
CA ASP A 462 -18.00 23.99 -43.82
C ASP A 462 -16.84 23.53 -44.74
N GLY A 463 -15.63 23.51 -44.20
CA GLY A 463 -14.44 22.92 -44.81
C GLY A 463 -13.86 23.76 -45.93
N ASP A 464 -14.00 25.08 -45.86
CA ASP A 464 -13.50 26.01 -46.87
C ASP A 464 -12.10 26.59 -46.57
N ASN A 465 -11.52 26.19 -45.42
CA ASN A 465 -10.24 26.62 -44.89
C ASN A 465 -10.22 28.06 -44.34
N VAL A 466 -11.36 28.56 -43.88
CA VAL A 466 -11.50 29.75 -43.05
C VAL A 466 -12.18 29.32 -41.74
N SER A 467 -11.49 29.46 -40.61
CA SER A 467 -12.04 29.03 -39.33
C SER A 467 -13.29 29.84 -38.93
N ASP A 468 -14.25 29.19 -38.24
CA ASP A 468 -15.59 29.71 -37.90
C ASP A 468 -15.57 31.10 -37.23
N ASN A 469 -14.50 31.43 -36.51
CA ASN A 469 -14.33 32.71 -35.81
C ASN A 469 -13.83 33.87 -36.70
N LYS A 470 -13.38 33.54 -37.91
CA LYS A 470 -12.87 34.44 -38.96
C LYS A 470 -13.75 34.40 -40.22
N ASP A 471 -14.70 33.46 -40.29
CA ASP A 471 -15.58 33.24 -41.42
C ASP A 471 -16.86 34.13 -41.35
N ASN A 472 -17.09 34.92 -42.40
CA ASN A 472 -18.33 35.69 -42.57
C ASN A 472 -19.54 34.85 -43.05
N CYS A 473 -19.32 33.58 -43.41
CA CYS A 473 -20.35 32.58 -43.66
C CYS A 473 -20.02 31.19 -43.06
N PRO A 474 -20.02 31.02 -41.71
CA PRO A 474 -19.54 29.82 -40.98
C PRO A 474 -20.17 28.44 -41.29
N THR A 475 -21.09 28.35 -42.26
CA THR A 475 -21.80 27.13 -42.62
C THR A 475 -21.95 26.96 -44.14
N VAL A 476 -21.42 27.89 -44.94
CA VAL A 476 -21.55 27.94 -46.39
C VAL A 476 -20.19 28.30 -47.01
N PRO A 477 -19.51 27.34 -47.68
CA PRO A 477 -18.13 27.53 -48.13
C PRO A 477 -17.95 28.75 -49.03
N ASN A 478 -17.11 29.68 -48.60
CA ASN A 478 -16.78 30.93 -49.28
C ASN A 478 -15.36 31.42 -48.95
N ALA A 479 -14.34 30.62 -49.26
CA ALA A 479 -12.93 30.89 -48.95
C ALA A 479 -12.37 32.25 -49.43
N ASP A 480 -13.07 32.97 -50.32
CA ASP A 480 -12.71 34.33 -50.75
C ASP A 480 -13.27 35.44 -49.83
N GLN A 481 -14.16 35.10 -48.90
CA GLN A 481 -14.74 35.97 -47.87
C GLN A 481 -15.32 37.26 -48.47
N ALA A 482 -16.02 37.11 -49.61
CA ALA A 482 -16.70 38.22 -50.26
C ALA A 482 -17.81 38.77 -49.34
N ASP A 483 -17.85 40.10 -49.22
CA ASP A 483 -18.76 40.90 -48.40
C ASP A 483 -18.86 42.28 -49.07
N ALA A 484 -19.79 42.41 -50.02
CA ALA A 484 -19.83 43.57 -50.91
C ALA A 484 -20.27 44.86 -50.18
N ASP A 485 -21.15 44.75 -49.17
CA ASP A 485 -21.68 45.88 -48.41
C ASP A 485 -20.91 46.16 -47.09
N ASN A 486 -20.02 45.24 -46.69
CA ASN A 486 -19.17 45.28 -45.49
C ASN A 486 -19.97 45.25 -44.18
N ASP A 487 -21.11 44.54 -44.13
CA ASP A 487 -21.91 44.39 -42.92
C ASP A 487 -21.41 43.25 -41.99
N GLY A 488 -20.51 42.41 -42.49
CA GLY A 488 -19.90 41.28 -41.79
C GLY A 488 -20.58 39.94 -41.99
N ILE A 489 -21.63 39.87 -42.83
CA ILE A 489 -22.21 38.64 -43.38
C ILE A 489 -21.66 38.49 -44.81
N GLY A 490 -21.26 37.28 -45.21
CA GLY A 490 -20.74 37.09 -46.55
C GLY A 490 -21.83 36.96 -47.62
N ASP A 491 -21.47 37.38 -48.84
CA ASP A 491 -22.28 37.27 -50.05
C ASP A 491 -22.85 35.85 -50.29
N ALA A 492 -22.15 34.82 -49.81
CA ALA A 492 -22.52 33.42 -50.01
C ALA A 492 -23.68 32.94 -49.13
N CYS A 493 -23.92 33.60 -47.99
CA CYS A 493 -24.90 33.22 -46.98
C CYS A 493 -25.93 34.31 -46.65
N GLU A 494 -25.78 35.49 -47.22
CA GLU A 494 -26.83 36.51 -47.23
C GLU A 494 -27.79 36.34 -48.42
N GLY A 495 -28.83 37.17 -48.47
CA GLY A 495 -29.82 37.15 -49.56
C GLY A 495 -30.16 38.54 -50.08
N ASP A 496 -29.29 39.52 -49.82
CA ASP A 496 -29.34 40.94 -50.22
C ASP A 496 -27.88 41.43 -50.29
N GLN A 497 -27.14 40.96 -51.31
CA GLN A 497 -25.67 41.01 -51.38
C GLN A 497 -25.09 42.44 -51.34
N ASP A 498 -25.85 43.47 -51.70
CA ASP A 498 -25.39 44.86 -51.70
C ASP A 498 -26.05 45.75 -50.63
N GLY A 499 -26.91 45.16 -49.79
CA GLY A 499 -27.54 45.80 -48.64
C GLY A 499 -28.48 46.95 -49.02
N ASP A 500 -29.00 46.98 -50.24
CA ASP A 500 -29.82 48.08 -50.76
C ASP A 500 -31.29 48.01 -50.30
N GLY A 501 -31.70 46.85 -49.76
CA GLY A 501 -33.02 46.54 -49.24
C GLY A 501 -33.94 45.78 -50.20
N VAL A 502 -33.41 45.29 -51.33
CA VAL A 502 -34.06 44.40 -52.29
C VAL A 502 -33.36 43.03 -52.24
N ILE A 503 -34.11 41.95 -52.08
CA ILE A 503 -33.51 40.61 -52.01
C ILE A 503 -32.94 40.20 -53.38
N ASP A 504 -31.84 39.45 -53.40
CA ASP A 504 -31.12 39.07 -54.63
C ASP A 504 -32.02 38.46 -55.71
N ASP A 505 -33.02 37.66 -55.30
CA ASP A 505 -33.99 37.02 -56.21
C ASP A 505 -34.90 38.02 -56.94
N ASP A 506 -35.10 39.21 -56.37
CA ASP A 506 -35.91 40.31 -56.90
C ASP A 506 -35.04 41.49 -57.39
N ASP A 507 -33.72 41.40 -57.28
CA ASP A 507 -32.76 42.46 -57.59
C ASP A 507 -32.22 42.36 -59.04
N ASN A 508 -32.26 43.46 -59.79
CA ASN A 508 -31.71 43.56 -61.16
C ASN A 508 -30.21 43.93 -61.22
N CYS A 509 -29.59 44.21 -60.07
CA CYS A 509 -28.16 44.47 -59.83
C CYS A 509 -27.69 43.85 -58.50
N PRO A 510 -27.79 42.51 -58.27
CA PRO A 510 -27.59 41.93 -56.93
C PRO A 510 -26.27 42.25 -56.19
N ALA A 511 -25.26 42.76 -56.87
CA ALA A 511 -23.95 43.11 -56.29
C ALA A 511 -23.66 44.62 -56.27
N VAL A 512 -24.63 45.48 -56.64
CA VAL A 512 -24.43 46.92 -56.82
C VAL A 512 -25.67 47.69 -56.38
N ALA A 513 -25.60 48.25 -55.16
CA ALA A 513 -26.73 48.87 -54.50
C ALA A 513 -27.47 49.89 -55.38
N ASN A 514 -28.71 49.56 -55.74
CA ASN A 514 -29.62 50.38 -56.52
C ASN A 514 -31.07 50.28 -55.98
N PRO A 515 -31.36 50.87 -54.79
CA PRO A 515 -32.63 50.66 -54.09
C PRO A 515 -33.91 51.06 -54.87
N ASP A 516 -33.76 51.78 -55.98
CA ASP A 516 -34.85 52.18 -56.86
C ASP A 516 -35.11 51.21 -58.03
N GLN A 517 -34.25 50.19 -58.21
CA GLN A 517 -34.34 49.13 -59.21
C GLN A 517 -34.54 49.70 -60.63
N ALA A 518 -33.86 50.80 -60.93
CA ALA A 518 -33.98 51.47 -62.22
C ALA A 518 -33.50 50.58 -63.37
N ASP A 519 -34.35 50.36 -64.37
CA ASP A 519 -34.09 49.64 -65.62
C ASP A 519 -34.76 50.42 -66.76
N LEU A 520 -34.04 51.37 -67.35
CA LEU A 520 -34.61 52.32 -68.31
C LEU A 520 -34.85 51.70 -69.69
N ASP A 521 -34.03 50.73 -70.11
CA ASP A 521 -34.14 50.09 -71.42
C ASP A 521 -34.94 48.77 -71.41
N GLY A 522 -35.26 48.25 -70.22
CA GLY A 522 -36.17 47.15 -69.96
C GLY A 522 -35.57 45.78 -70.29
N ASP A 523 -34.26 45.63 -70.20
CA ASP A 523 -33.56 44.39 -70.50
C ASP A 523 -33.45 43.43 -69.31
N GLY A 524 -33.81 43.90 -68.11
CA GLY A 524 -33.79 43.14 -66.86
C GLY A 524 -32.48 43.25 -66.08
N VAL A 525 -31.52 44.06 -66.53
CA VAL A 525 -30.31 44.47 -65.79
C VAL A 525 -30.50 45.92 -65.36
N GLY A 526 -30.13 46.27 -64.13
CA GLY A 526 -30.28 47.65 -63.67
C GLY A 526 -29.30 48.64 -64.31
N ASP A 527 -29.69 49.90 -64.35
CA ASP A 527 -28.99 51.00 -65.04
C ASP A 527 -27.57 51.26 -64.48
N GLU A 528 -27.26 50.78 -63.28
CA GLU A 528 -25.96 50.94 -62.60
C GLU A 528 -24.89 49.95 -63.09
N VAL A 529 -25.29 48.87 -63.79
CA VAL A 529 -24.39 47.86 -64.38
C VAL A 529 -24.25 48.13 -65.89
N LEU A 530 -23.25 48.95 -66.25
CA LEU A 530 -23.02 49.46 -67.63
C LEU A 530 -22.45 48.45 -68.65
#